data_AF-A0A8T3QYR9-F1
#
_entry.id   AF-A0A8T3QYR9-F1
#
_cell.length_a   1.000
_cell.length_b   1.000
_cell.length_c   1.000
_cell.angle_alpha   90.00
_cell.angle_beta   90.00
_cell.angle_gamma   90.00
#
_symmetry.space_group_name_H-M   'P 1'
#
loop_
_entity.id
_entity.type
_entity.pdbx_description
1 polymer ?
#
loop_
_entity_poly.entity_id
_entity_poly.type
_entity_poly.pdbx_seq_one_letter_code
_entity_poly.pdbx_strand_id
1 'polypeptide(L)'
;LPVPLHLRNAAHRGMKQHGIGVGYRLPHDFEDADVVQQYLPDALTDRRYYLPTEQGYEATLTARMTARAEARASGRAKRDTHPSPEASHHAGEGLLRQREANRKKLAETEKKDAR
;
A
#
# COMPACT_ATOMS: atom_id res chain seq x y z
N LEU A 1 -19.23 -14.88 15.56
CA LEU A 1 -18.96 -14.46 14.16
C LEU A 1 -17.45 -14.39 13.95
N PRO A 2 -16.92 -14.90 12.83
CA PRO A 2 -15.48 -14.89 12.59
C PRO A 2 -14.96 -13.49 12.20
N VAL A 3 -13.71 -13.20 12.55
CA VAL A 3 -13.01 -11.98 12.09
C VAL A 3 -12.72 -12.08 10.58
N PRO A 4 -12.94 -11.02 9.79
CA PRO A 4 -12.58 -10.99 8.37
C PRO A 4 -11.12 -11.38 8.13
N LEU A 5 -10.85 -12.17 7.08
CA LEU A 5 -9.53 -12.76 6.83
C LEU A 5 -8.43 -11.71 6.70
N HIS A 6 -8.71 -10.59 6.04
CA HIS A 6 -7.77 -9.48 5.85
C HIS A 6 -7.43 -8.73 7.14
N LEU A 7 -8.17 -8.91 8.23
CA LEU A 7 -7.86 -8.31 9.54
C LEU A 7 -7.13 -9.26 10.49
N ARG A 8 -7.04 -10.55 10.16
CA ARG A 8 -6.38 -11.54 11.01
C ARG A 8 -4.87 -11.37 10.96
N ASN A 9 -4.22 -11.61 12.10
CA ASN A 9 -2.76 -11.65 12.16
C ASN A 9 -2.22 -12.85 11.37
N ALA A 10 -1.33 -12.57 10.42
CA ALA A 10 -0.63 -13.56 9.60
C ALA A 10 0.82 -13.72 10.09
N ALA A 11 1.00 -14.43 11.21
CA ALA A 11 2.29 -14.55 11.89
C ALA A 11 3.36 -15.31 11.09
N HIS A 12 2.97 -16.26 10.22
CA HIS A 12 3.88 -17.00 9.35
C HIS A 12 3.51 -16.85 7.87
N ARG A 13 4.52 -16.90 6.98
CA ARG A 13 4.33 -16.70 5.53
C ARG A 13 3.29 -17.64 4.90
N GLY A 14 3.21 -18.88 5.37
CA GLY A 14 2.24 -19.87 4.91
C GLY A 14 0.76 -19.46 5.14
N MET A 15 0.46 -18.60 6.12
CA MET A 15 -0.93 -18.18 6.39
C MET A 15 -1.54 -17.39 5.22
N LYS A 16 -0.71 -16.66 4.47
CA LYS A 16 -1.16 -15.91 3.29
C LYS A 16 -1.67 -16.82 2.18
N GLN A 17 -1.16 -18.06 2.09
CA GLN A 17 -1.65 -19.05 1.14
C GLN A 17 -3.10 -19.47 1.46
N HIS A 18 -3.50 -19.35 2.72
CA HIS A 18 -4.87 -19.55 3.19
C HIS A 18 -5.70 -18.25 3.20
N GLY A 19 -5.20 -17.18 2.57
CA GLY A 19 -5.90 -15.88 2.48
C GLY A 19 -5.88 -15.04 3.76
N ILE A 20 -5.20 -15.48 4.82
CA ILE A 20 -5.13 -14.75 6.10
C ILE A 20 -4.21 -13.54 5.94
N GLY A 21 -4.71 -12.37 6.30
CA GLY A 21 -4.01 -11.08 6.18
C GLY A 21 -3.82 -10.59 4.74
N VAL A 22 -4.35 -11.31 3.74
CA VAL A 22 -4.28 -10.89 2.33
C VAL A 22 -5.37 -9.84 2.08
N GLY A 23 -5.00 -8.74 1.40
CA GLY A 23 -5.94 -7.67 1.06
C GLY A 23 -6.17 -6.63 2.17
N TYR A 24 -5.43 -6.70 3.29
CA TYR A 24 -5.42 -5.61 4.28
C TYR A 24 -4.95 -4.32 3.62
N ARG A 25 -5.70 -3.23 3.82
CA ARG A 25 -5.31 -1.90 3.34
C ARG A 25 -4.86 -1.09 4.55
N LEU A 26 -3.59 -0.65 4.54
CA LEU A 26 -3.06 0.20 5.60
C LEU A 26 -3.64 1.62 5.44
N PRO A 27 -4.47 2.13 6.37
CA PRO A 27 -5.14 3.41 6.16
C PRO A 27 -4.19 4.58 5.91
N HIS A 28 -3.00 4.56 6.51
CA HIS A 28 -1.99 5.61 6.35
C HIS A 28 -1.45 5.76 4.92
N ASP A 29 -1.57 4.72 4.10
CA ASP A 29 -1.21 4.76 2.68
C ASP A 29 -2.30 5.42 1.82
N PHE A 30 -3.44 5.82 2.39
CA PHE A 30 -4.54 6.47 1.67
C PHE A 30 -4.73 7.91 2.14
N GLU A 31 -5.31 8.73 1.28
CA GLU A 31 -5.61 10.14 1.58
C GLU A 31 -6.40 10.26 2.88
N ASP A 32 -6.10 11.31 3.67
CA ASP A 32 -6.64 11.54 5.01
C ASP A 32 -6.47 10.39 6.02
N ALA A 33 -5.55 9.47 5.72
CA ALA A 33 -5.30 8.25 6.49
C ALA A 33 -6.57 7.39 6.67
N ASP A 34 -7.42 7.34 5.66
CA ASP A 34 -8.71 6.65 5.70
C ASP A 34 -8.95 5.81 4.44
N VAL A 35 -9.53 4.61 4.62
CA VAL A 35 -9.77 3.68 3.53
C VAL A 35 -11.10 2.96 3.67
N VAL A 36 -11.78 2.75 2.53
CA VAL A 36 -12.96 1.89 2.47
C VAL A 36 -12.51 0.43 2.56
N GLN A 37 -12.83 -0.20 3.69
CA GLN A 37 -12.61 -1.61 3.94
C GLN A 37 -13.67 -2.12 4.92
N GLN A 38 -14.05 -3.39 4.79
CA GLN A 38 -14.94 -4.04 5.74
C GLN A 38 -14.17 -4.32 7.04
N TYR A 39 -14.70 -3.86 8.18
CA TYR A 39 -14.08 -4.10 9.49
C TYR A 39 -14.88 -5.01 10.41
N LEU A 40 -16.21 -4.97 10.30
CA LEU A 40 -17.10 -5.87 11.01
C LEU A 40 -17.24 -7.20 10.28
N PRO A 41 -17.56 -8.31 10.98
CA PRO A 41 -17.95 -9.56 10.34
C PRO A 41 -19.16 -9.39 9.41
N ASP A 42 -19.29 -10.27 8.42
CA ASP A 42 -20.33 -10.19 7.37
C ASP A 42 -21.75 -9.98 7.92
N ALA A 43 -22.10 -10.69 8.99
CA ALA A 43 -23.43 -10.60 9.61
C ALA A 43 -23.69 -9.28 10.38
N LEU A 44 -22.69 -8.41 10.53
CA LEU A 44 -22.77 -7.14 11.26
C LEU A 44 -22.40 -5.92 10.41
N THR A 45 -22.17 -6.07 9.11
CA THR A 45 -21.70 -4.97 8.25
C THR A 45 -22.59 -3.72 8.32
N ASP A 46 -23.90 -3.90 8.49
CA ASP A 46 -24.87 -2.80 8.55
C ASP A 46 -25.19 -2.32 9.98
N ARG A 47 -24.53 -2.89 11.00
CA ARG A 47 -24.80 -2.54 12.40
C ARG A 47 -24.03 -1.28 12.78
N ARG A 48 -24.74 -0.32 13.38
CA ARG A 48 -24.16 0.87 14.01
C ARG A 48 -24.38 0.80 15.53
N TYR A 49 -23.29 0.89 16.29
CA TYR A 49 -23.32 0.82 17.77
C TYR A 49 -23.14 2.18 18.43
N TYR A 50 -22.42 3.10 17.79
CA TYR A 50 -22.23 4.46 18.28
C TYR A 50 -23.11 5.42 17.49
N LEU A 51 -24.01 6.09 18.20
CA LEU A 51 -24.90 7.12 17.70
C LEU A 51 -24.55 8.40 18.46
N PRO A 52 -23.64 9.24 17.93
CA PRO A 52 -23.21 10.45 18.62
C PRO A 52 -24.38 11.43 18.77
N THR A 53 -24.37 12.19 19.85
CA THR A 53 -25.30 13.30 20.05
C THR A 53 -24.75 14.59 19.43
N GLU A 54 -25.57 15.64 19.41
CA GLU A 54 -25.17 16.98 18.97
C GLU A 54 -24.58 17.82 20.12
N GLN A 55 -24.36 17.23 21.30
CA GLN A 55 -23.96 17.97 22.49
C GLN A 55 -22.44 17.97 22.67
N GLY A 56 -21.88 19.14 22.98
CA GLY A 56 -20.47 19.31 23.29
C GLY A 56 -19.54 18.83 22.16
N TYR A 57 -18.54 18.03 22.50
CA TYR A 57 -17.53 17.55 21.54
C TYR A 57 -18.09 16.51 20.56
N GLU A 58 -19.20 15.84 20.89
CA GLU A 58 -19.82 14.86 19.99
C GLU A 58 -20.33 15.49 18.71
N ALA A 59 -20.74 16.77 18.72
CA ALA A 59 -21.10 17.50 17.50
C ALA A 59 -19.96 17.49 16.47
N THR A 60 -18.72 17.73 16.92
CA THR A 60 -17.52 17.68 16.09
C THR A 60 -17.24 16.26 15.58
N LEU A 61 -17.47 15.24 16.41
CA LEU A 61 -17.33 13.84 16.01
C LEU A 61 -18.35 13.47 14.93
N THR A 62 -19.61 13.87 15.09
CA THR A 62 -20.68 13.67 14.11
C THR A 62 -20.31 14.28 12.76
N ALA A 63 -19.90 15.55 12.75
CA ALA A 63 -19.47 16.22 11.52
C ALA A 63 -18.31 15.48 10.84
N ARG A 64 -17.30 15.04 11.60
CA ARG A 64 -16.16 14.28 11.09
C ARG A 64 -16.56 12.90 10.55
N MET A 65 -17.49 12.21 11.22
CA MET A 65 -18.00 10.91 10.78
C MET A 65 -18.78 11.03 9.48
N THR A 66 -19.62 12.06 9.34
CA THR A 66 -20.38 12.34 8.10
C THR A 66 -19.44 12.66 6.95
N ALA A 67 -18.50 13.59 7.13
CA ALA A 67 -17.52 13.95 6.09
C ALA A 67 -16.70 12.73 5.63
N ARG A 68 -16.31 11.84 6.55
CA ARG A 68 -15.62 10.60 6.20
C ARG A 68 -16.51 9.62 5.44
N ALA A 69 -17.79 9.50 5.80
CA ALA A 69 -18.72 8.63 5.09
C ALA A 69 -18.93 9.09 3.64
N GLU A 70 -19.06 10.40 3.42
CA GLU A 70 -19.17 11.01 2.09
C GLU A 70 -17.89 10.80 1.26
N ALA A 71 -16.72 11.08 1.85
CA ALA A 71 -15.44 10.90 1.15
C ALA A 71 -15.15 9.43 0.81
N ARG A 72 -15.67 8.49 1.61
CA ARG A 72 -15.60 7.06 1.32
C ARG A 72 -16.51 6.67 0.16
N ALA A 73 -17.65 7.32 -0.02
CA ALA A 73 -18.54 7.08 -1.15
C ALA A 73 -17.92 7.54 -2.48
N SER A 74 -17.13 8.62 -2.47
CA SER A 74 -16.39 9.09 -3.66
C SER A 74 -15.11 8.30 -3.96
N GLY A 75 -14.63 7.48 -3.02
CA GLY A 75 -13.38 6.74 -3.12
C GLY A 75 -12.16 7.58 -2.72
N ARG A 76 -11.23 6.95 -1.99
CA ARG A 76 -9.96 7.56 -1.54
C ARG A 76 -8.82 7.05 -2.41
N ALA A 77 -7.99 7.96 -2.93
CA ALA A 77 -6.79 7.58 -3.64
C ALA A 77 -5.70 7.09 -2.66
N LYS A 78 -4.83 6.21 -3.16
CA LYS A 78 -3.61 5.83 -2.44
C LYS A 78 -2.64 7.01 -2.51
N ARG A 79 -2.06 7.37 -1.38
CA ARG A 79 -1.01 8.38 -1.27
C ARG A 79 0.28 7.85 -1.89
N ASP A 80 0.96 8.72 -2.60
CA ASP A 80 2.36 8.53 -2.96
C ASP A 80 3.23 8.88 -1.75
N THR A 81 3.33 7.96 -0.79
CA THR A 81 4.15 8.14 0.43
C THR A 81 5.66 8.09 0.16
N HIS A 82 6.05 7.73 -1.07
CA HIS A 82 7.41 7.81 -1.57
C HIS A 82 7.34 8.41 -2.98
N PRO A 83 7.47 9.74 -3.15
CA PRO A 83 7.86 10.23 -4.46
C PRO A 83 9.15 9.48 -4.80
N SER A 84 9.15 8.73 -5.90
CA SER A 84 10.41 8.22 -6.45
C SER A 84 11.35 9.42 -6.47
N PRO A 85 12.59 9.33 -5.93
CA PRO A 85 13.54 10.40 -6.20
C PRO A 85 13.49 10.59 -7.71
N GLU A 86 13.16 11.80 -8.16
CA GLU A 86 13.09 12.10 -9.59
C GLU A 86 14.33 11.47 -10.18
N ALA A 87 14.14 10.40 -10.96
CA ALA A 87 15.25 9.64 -11.46
C ALA A 87 16.06 10.67 -12.22
N SER A 88 17.23 11.03 -11.69
CA SER A 88 18.13 11.93 -12.35
C SER A 88 18.49 11.16 -13.62
N HIS A 89 17.81 11.50 -14.72
CA HIS A 89 17.89 10.80 -16.00
C HIS A 89 19.33 10.81 -16.58
N HIS A 90 20.28 11.43 -15.88
CA HIS A 90 21.68 11.56 -16.26
C HIS A 90 22.63 10.50 -15.67
N ALA A 91 22.22 9.64 -14.72
CA ALA A 91 23.17 8.77 -14.01
C ALA A 91 23.19 7.28 -14.46
N GLY A 92 22.15 6.79 -15.14
CA GLY A 92 21.99 5.35 -15.44
C GLY A 92 22.61 4.88 -16.76
N GLU A 93 22.57 5.71 -17.80
CA GLU A 93 23.01 5.28 -19.15
C GLU A 93 24.53 5.06 -19.25
N GLY A 94 25.33 5.90 -18.55
CA GLY A 94 26.79 5.82 -18.60
C GLY A 94 27.34 4.52 -18.01
N LEU A 95 26.77 4.06 -16.89
CA LEU A 95 27.24 2.88 -16.18
C LEU A 95 26.94 1.58 -16.94
N LEU A 96 25.80 1.52 -17.64
CA LEU A 96 25.42 0.37 -18.46
C LEU A 96 26.31 0.27 -19.72
N ARG A 97 26.58 1.38 -20.41
CA ARG A 97 27.51 1.40 -21.57
C ARG A 97 28.94 1.02 -21.17
N GLN A 98 29.40 1.47 -20.00
CA GLN A 98 30.75 1.16 -19.52
C GLN A 98 30.90 -0.32 -19.13
N ARG A 99 29.85 -0.94 -18.57
CA ARG A 99 29.81 -2.39 -18.28
C ARG A 99 29.82 -3.23 -19.55
N GLU A 100 29.08 -2.82 -20.59
CA GLU A 100 29.08 -3.51 -21.88
C GLU A 100 30.42 -3.39 -22.61
N ALA A 101 31.03 -2.21 -22.59
CA ALA A 101 32.36 -1.98 -23.18
C ALA A 101 33.44 -2.80 -22.46
N ASN A 102 33.41 -2.84 -21.13
CA ASN A 102 34.35 -3.66 -20.34
C ASN A 102 34.16 -5.15 -20.61
N ARG A 103 32.92 -5.63 -20.75
CA ARG A 103 32.61 -7.02 -21.08
C ARG A 103 33.13 -7.42 -22.47
N LYS A 104 33.01 -6.52 -23.46
CA LYS A 104 33.56 -6.77 -24.81
C LYS A 104 35.08 -6.82 -24.82
N LYS A 105 35.74 -5.91 -24.08
CA LYS A 105 37.20 -5.90 -23.96
C LYS A 105 37.74 -7.18 -23.29
N LEU A 106 37.07 -7.66 -22.25
CA LEU A 106 37.44 -8.91 -21.57
C LEU A 106 37.32 -10.12 -22.51
N ALA A 107 36.24 -10.19 -23.30
CA ALA A 107 36.05 -11.26 -24.28
C ALA A 107 37.04 -11.21 -25.46
N GLU A 108 37.52 -10.02 -25.84
CA GLU A 108 38.57 -9.87 -26.85
C GLU A 108 39.95 -10.26 -26.33
N THR A 109 40.28 -9.96 -25.07
CA THR A 109 41.52 -10.43 -24.43
C THR A 109 41.54 -11.95 -24.30
N GLU A 110 40.43 -12.56 -23.87
CA GLU A 110 40.32 -14.02 -23.76
C GLU A 110 40.47 -14.73 -25.11
N LYS A 111 40.00 -14.13 -26.21
CA LYS A 111 40.18 -14.68 -27.57
C LYS A 111 41.60 -14.52 -28.12
N LYS A 112 42.33 -13.50 -27.67
CA LYS A 112 43.71 -13.23 -28.09
C LYS A 112 44.70 -14.12 -27.36
N ASP A 113 44.43 -14.44 -26.09
CA ASP A 113 45.26 -15.34 -25.28
C ASP A 113 45.00 -16.83 -25.57
N ALA A 114 43.90 -17.16 -26.27
CA ALA A 114 43.54 -18.52 -26.69
C ALA A 114 44.06 -18.92 -28.09
N ARG A 115 44.99 -18.16 -28.69
CA ARG A 115 45.54 -18.37 -30.04
C ARG A 115 47.06 -18.45 -30.02
#